data_AF-A0A5J5IIG4-F1
#
_entry.id   AF-A0A5J5IIG4-F1
#
_cell.length_a   1.000
_cell.length_b   1.000
_cell.length_c   1.000
_cell.angle_alpha   90.00
_cell.angle_beta   90.00
_cell.angle_gamma   90.00
#
_symmetry.space_group_name_H-M   'P 1'
#
loop_
_entity.id
_entity.type
_entity.pdbx_description
1 polymer ?
#
loop_
_entity_poly.entity_id
_entity_poly.type
_entity_poly.pdbx_seq_one_letter_code
_entity_poly.pdbx_strand_id
1 'polypeptide(L)'
;MDNVRIRCPKCEWEPDGKPYWRCDCGYHWNTFATGGRCPQCRKVHDYTQCPSGPGGCREWSPHLDWYEGLYDIVNVLKESIKESWKQVMI
;
A
#
# COMPACT_ATOMS: atom_id res chain seq x y z
N MET A 1 0.42 9.22 -15.57
CA MET A 1 1.14 8.25 -14.74
C MET A 1 1.21 8.84 -13.34
N ASP A 2 0.56 8.34 -12.29
CA ASP A 2 -0.05 7.03 -12.06
C ASP A 2 -1.08 7.21 -10.94
N ASN A 3 -2.33 6.84 -11.17
CA ASN A 3 -3.39 6.98 -10.17
C ASN A 3 -3.41 5.71 -9.30
N VAL A 4 -2.42 5.56 -8.42
CA VAL A 4 -2.59 4.64 -7.30
C VAL A 4 -3.45 5.35 -6.28
N ARG A 5 -4.66 4.86 -6.10
CA ARG A 5 -5.53 5.29 -4.98
C ARG A 5 -5.36 4.33 -3.84
N ILE A 6 -5.33 4.89 -2.64
CA ILE A 6 -5.23 4.10 -1.42
C ILE A 6 -6.57 4.21 -0.70
N ARG A 7 -7.28 3.09 -0.59
CA ARG A 7 -8.60 3.03 0.05
C ARG A 7 -8.81 1.74 0.78
N CYS A 8 -9.61 1.79 1.85
CA CYS A 8 -10.05 0.58 2.50
C CYS A 8 -10.87 -0.27 1.51
N PRO A 9 -10.48 -1.52 1.22
CA PRO A 9 -11.20 -2.37 0.26
C PRO A 9 -12.58 -2.83 0.77
N LYS A 10 -12.96 -2.44 2.00
CA LYS A 10 -14.22 -2.80 2.64
C LYS A 10 -15.21 -1.64 2.75
N CYS A 11 -14.73 -0.41 2.90
CA CYS A 11 -15.58 0.76 3.14
C CYS A 11 -15.14 2.04 2.42
N GLU A 12 -14.14 1.94 1.54
CA GLU A 12 -13.62 3.05 0.72
C GLU A 12 -12.99 4.21 1.51
N TRP A 13 -12.77 4.06 2.82
CA TRP A 13 -12.07 5.05 3.63
C TRP A 13 -10.68 5.38 3.06
N GLU A 14 -10.39 6.68 2.88
CA GLU A 14 -9.14 7.21 2.32
C GLU A 14 -8.19 7.67 3.44
N PRO A 15 -6.91 7.23 3.45
CA PRO A 15 -5.93 7.70 4.42
C PRO A 15 -5.59 9.18 4.25
N ASP A 16 -5.62 9.92 5.36
CA ASP A 16 -5.29 11.37 5.41
C ASP A 16 -3.82 11.67 5.74
N GLY A 17 -2.98 10.63 5.80
CA GLY A 17 -1.56 10.74 6.14
C GLY A 17 -1.22 10.68 7.63
N LYS A 18 -2.19 10.61 8.54
CA LYS A 18 -1.95 10.56 9.99
C LYS A 18 -1.51 9.18 10.50
N PRO A 19 -0.86 9.12 11.68
CA PRO A 19 -0.30 7.88 12.22
C PRO A 19 -1.34 7.01 12.94
N TYR A 20 -2.30 6.45 12.20
CA TYR A 20 -3.37 5.62 12.78
C TYR A 20 -2.94 4.21 13.21
N TRP A 21 -1.80 3.71 12.72
CA TRP A 21 -1.38 2.32 12.94
C TRP A 21 -0.21 2.24 13.90
N ARG A 22 -0.22 1.20 14.75
CA ARG A 22 0.83 0.91 15.73
C ARG A 22 1.47 -0.44 15.45
N CYS A 23 2.80 -0.48 15.51
CA CYS A 23 3.57 -1.68 15.24
C CYS A 23 3.67 -2.50 16.52
N ASP A 24 4.03 -3.77 16.42
CA ASP A 24 4.34 -4.61 17.57
C ASP A 24 5.51 -4.04 18.40
N CYS A 25 6.41 -3.26 17.77
CA CYS A 25 7.48 -2.53 18.46
C CYS A 25 7.01 -1.22 19.14
N GLY A 26 5.72 -0.87 19.04
CA GLY A 26 5.13 0.33 19.64
C GLY A 26 5.16 1.60 18.77
N TYR A 27 5.87 1.60 17.63
CA TYR A 27 5.94 2.77 16.75
C TYR A 27 4.59 3.05 16.08
N HIS A 28 4.12 4.30 16.13
CA HIS A 28 2.90 4.74 15.44
C HIS A 28 3.26 5.44 14.12
N TRP A 29 2.60 5.08 13.02
CA TRP A 29 2.90 5.66 11.71
C TRP A 29 1.75 5.54 10.73
N ASN A 30 1.86 6.28 9.63
CA ASN A 30 1.05 6.06 8.44
C ASN A 30 1.61 4.84 7.69
N THR A 31 0.89 3.73 7.72
CA THR A 31 1.32 2.46 7.10
C THR A 31 1.62 2.61 5.59
N PHE A 32 0.93 3.52 4.91
CA PHE A 32 1.06 3.74 3.48
C PHE A 32 2.30 4.55 3.09
N ALA A 33 2.92 5.27 4.02
CA ALA A 33 4.16 6.01 3.77
C ALA A 33 5.36 5.09 3.44
N THR A 34 5.25 3.81 3.78
CA THR A 34 6.34 2.83 3.64
C THR A 34 5.88 1.50 3.05
N GLY A 35 4.67 1.42 2.49
CA GLY A 35 4.12 0.17 1.95
C GLY A 35 4.02 -0.94 3.00
N GLY A 36 3.57 -0.61 4.21
CA GLY A 36 3.34 -1.59 5.27
C GLY A 36 4.59 -1.94 6.08
N ARG A 37 5.72 -1.26 5.83
CA ARG A 37 6.98 -1.53 6.54
C ARG A 37 7.18 -0.58 7.71
N CYS A 38 7.29 -1.09 8.93
CA CYS A 38 7.60 -0.27 10.09
C CYS A 38 8.92 0.49 9.90
N PRO A 39 8.96 1.84 10.04
CA PRO A 39 10.19 2.62 9.94
C PRO A 39 11.24 2.27 11.00
N GLN A 40 10.80 1.86 12.20
CA GLN A 40 11.66 1.61 13.34
C GLN A 40 12.26 0.20 13.33
N CYS A 41 11.41 -0.84 13.36
CA CYS A 41 11.89 -2.23 13.45
C CYS A 41 11.96 -2.97 12.10
N ARG A 42 11.59 -2.30 11.00
CA ARG A 42 11.65 -2.82 9.62
C ARG A 42 10.75 -4.03 9.32
N LYS A 43 9.92 -4.47 10.27
CA LYS A 43 8.87 -5.48 10.06
C LYS A 43 7.94 -5.07 8.93
N VAL A 44 7.59 -6.02 8.07
CA VAL A 44 6.58 -5.86 7.03
C VAL A 44 5.26 -6.40 7.56
N HIS A 45 4.19 -5.62 7.42
CA HIS A 45 2.84 -6.00 7.81
C HIS A 45 2.03 -6.40 6.58
N ASP A 46 1.65 -7.67 6.51
CA ASP A 46 0.88 -8.21 5.38
C ASP A 46 -0.60 -7.80 5.39
N TYR A 47 -1.10 -7.37 6.55
CA TYR A 47 -2.48 -6.93 6.76
C TYR A 47 -2.53 -5.53 7.38
N THR A 48 -3.57 -4.77 7.03
CA THR A 48 -3.86 -3.45 7.57
C THR A 48 -5.29 -3.39 8.05
N GLN A 49 -5.48 -2.88 9.27
CA GLN A 49 -6.81 -2.62 9.83
C GLN A 49 -7.30 -1.25 9.38
N CYS A 50 -8.55 -1.13 8.94
CA CYS A 50 -9.17 0.18 8.75
C CYS A 50 -9.33 0.89 10.12
N PRO A 51 -8.96 2.17 10.28
CA PRO A 51 -9.10 2.85 11.57
C PRO A 51 -10.57 2.95 11.99
N SER A 52 -10.84 3.09 13.30
CA SER A 52 -12.22 3.29 13.78
C SER A 52 -12.74 4.71 13.56
N GLY A 53 -11.87 5.69 13.30
CA GLY A 53 -12.28 7.07 13.12
C GLY A 53 -11.34 7.87 12.22
N PRO A 54 -11.84 8.96 11.62
CA PRO A 54 -13.25 9.28 11.42
C PRO A 54 -13.79 8.51 10.20
N GLY A 55 -14.73 7.57 10.42
CA GLY A 55 -15.49 6.91 9.35
C GLY A 55 -14.95 5.58 8.81
N GLY A 56 -13.90 5.00 9.40
CA GLY A 56 -13.43 3.68 8.99
C GLY A 56 -14.16 2.51 9.66
N CYS A 57 -14.04 1.31 9.08
CA CYS A 57 -14.89 0.15 9.42
C CYS A 57 -14.28 -0.84 10.44
N ARG A 58 -13.02 -0.67 10.86
CA ARG A 58 -12.28 -1.61 11.76
C ARG A 58 -11.97 -2.99 11.19
N GLU A 59 -12.38 -3.28 9.97
CA GLU A 59 -12.08 -4.55 9.30
C GLU A 59 -10.60 -4.64 8.92
N TRP A 60 -10.08 -5.86 8.96
CA TRP A 60 -8.75 -6.20 8.48
C TRP A 60 -8.81 -6.61 7.01
N SER A 61 -7.78 -6.25 6.26
CA SER A 61 -7.61 -6.65 4.86
C SER A 61 -6.13 -6.78 4.53
N PRO A 62 -5.74 -7.59 3.52
CA PRO A 62 -4.39 -7.60 3.00
C PRO A 62 -3.93 -6.18 2.67
N HIS A 63 -2.69 -5.83 3.02
CA HIS A 63 -2.18 -4.47 2.83
C HIS A 63 -2.17 -4.07 1.35
N LEU A 64 -1.88 -5.01 0.45
CA LEU A 64 -1.88 -4.77 -1.00
C LEU A 64 -3.27 -4.48 -1.57
N ASP A 65 -4.35 -4.99 -0.95
CA ASP A 65 -5.72 -4.75 -1.40
C ASP A 65 -6.16 -3.29 -1.22
N TRP A 66 -5.40 -2.49 -0.47
CA TRP A 66 -5.67 -1.07 -0.32
C TRP A 66 -5.27 -0.25 -1.54
N TYR A 67 -4.43 -0.80 -2.43
CA TYR A 67 -3.86 -0.08 -3.57
C TYR A 67 -4.65 -0.37 -4.85
N GLU A 68 -5.55 0.54 -5.20
CA GLU A 68 -6.25 0.52 -6.48
C GLU A 68 -5.31 0.98 -7.60
N GLY A 69 -5.46 0.39 -8.80
CA GLY A 69 -4.61 0.72 -9.96
C GLY A 69 -3.20 0.11 -9.94
N LEU A 70 -2.85 -0.66 -8.89
CA LEU A 70 -1.54 -1.30 -8.79
C LEU A 70 -1.30 -2.31 -9.93
N TYR A 71 -2.33 -3.04 -10.34
CA TYR A 71 -2.24 -4.02 -11.43
C TYR A 71 -1.83 -3.39 -12.77
N ASP A 72 -2.41 -2.25 -13.10
CA ASP A 72 -2.12 -1.54 -14.35
C ASP A 72 -0.68 -1.06 -14.38
N ILE A 73 -0.17 -0.53 -13.26
CA ILE A 73 1.22 -0.10 -13.13
C ILE A 73 2.18 -1.29 -13.28
N VAL A 74 1.88 -2.42 -12.63
CA VAL A 74 2.69 -3.63 -12.76
C VAL A 74 2.76 -4.08 -14.22
N ASN A 75 1.67 -3.99 -14.97
CA ASN A 75 1.67 -4.37 -16.39
C ASN A 75 2.48 -3.38 -17.25
N VAL A 76 2.33 -2.07 -17.02
CA VAL A 76 3.15 -1.05 -17.70
C VAL A 76 4.64 -1.28 -17.44
N LEU A 77 5.02 -1.57 -16.20
CA LEU A 77 6.40 -1.86 -15.83
C LEU A 77 6.90 -3.15 -16.49
N LYS A 78 6.09 -4.23 -16.50
CA LYS A 78 6.44 -5.49 -17.17
C LYS A 78 6.73 -5.30 -18.65
N GLU A 79 5.87 -4.57 -19.37
CA GLU A 79 6.09 -4.30 -20.80
C GLU A 79 7.31 -3.40 -21.03
N SER A 80 7.53 -2.39 -20.18
CA SER A 80 8.71 -1.52 -20.25
C SER A 80 10.03 -2.28 -20.04
N ILE A 81 10.03 -3.21 -19.08
CA ILE A 81 11.17 -4.11 -18.85
C ILE A 81 11.35 -5.00 -20.07
N LYS A 82 10.29 -5.68 -20.55
CA LYS A 82 10.37 -6.56 -21.72
C LYS A 82 10.97 -5.85 -22.95
N GLU A 83 10.58 -4.61 -23.20
CA GLU A 83 11.12 -3.82 -24.31
C GLU A 83 12.59 -3.44 -24.10
N SER A 84 12.95 -3.04 -22.88
CA SER A 84 14.35 -2.74 -22.53
C SER A 84 15.27 -3.95 -22.75
N TRP A 85 14.80 -5.16 -22.43
CA TRP A 85 15.59 -6.38 -22.62
C TRP A 85 15.74 -6.76 -24.09
N LYS A 86 14.74 -6.50 -24.94
CA LYS A 86 14.89 -6.67 -26.40
C LYS A 86 15.97 -5.76 -26.95
N GLN A 87 16.01 -4.50 -26.52
CA GLN A 87 16.99 -3.51 -27.00
C GLN A 87 18.44 -3.88 -26.67
N VAL A 88 18.68 -4.62 -25.58
CA VAL A 88 20.02 -5.03 -25.12
C VAL A 88 20.45 -6.39 -25.70
N MET A 89 19.49 -7.23 -26.08
CA MET A 89 19.72 -8.60 -26.59
C MET A 89 19.79 -8.67 -28.13
N ILE A 90 19.72 -7.53 -28.83
CA ILE A 90 19.86 -7.39 -30.28
C ILE A 90 21.21 -6.72 -30.59
#